data_AF-A0A453EV95-F1
#
_entry.id   AF-A0A453EV95-F1
#
_cell.length_a   1.000
_cell.length_b   1.000
_cell.length_c   1.000
_cell.angle_alpha   90.00
_cell.angle_beta   90.00
_cell.angle_gamma   90.00
#
_symmetry.space_group_name_H-M   'P 1'
#
loop_
_entity.id
_entity.type
_entity.pdbx_description
1 polymer ?
#
loop_
_entity_poly.entity_id
_entity_poly.type
_entity_poly.pdbx_seq_one_letter_code
_entity_poly.pdbx_strand_id
1 'polypeptide(L)' 'YEVGRTIGEGTFAKVKFAQNTETGESVAMKVLDRSSILKHKMVDQIKREISIMKLVRHPNVVRLYE' A
#
# COMPACT_ATOMS: atom_id res chain seq x y z
N TYR A 1 4.51 -1.31 -12.96
CA TYR A 1 4.69 -2.37 -11.95
C TYR A 1 4.06 -3.67 -12.45
N GLU A 2 4.80 -4.76 -12.40
CA GLU A 2 4.29 -6.12 -12.61
C GLU A 2 3.84 -6.70 -11.26
N VAL A 3 2.57 -7.07 -11.14
CA VAL A 3 1.98 -7.54 -9.87
C VAL A 3 2.07 -9.06 -9.79
N GLY A 4 2.77 -9.56 -8.77
CA GLY A 4 2.95 -10.97 -8.50
C GLY A 4 2.02 -11.53 -7.42
N ARG A 5 2.54 -12.52 -6.70
CA ARG A 5 1.80 -13.26 -5.67
C ARG A 5 1.38 -12.39 -4.49
N THR A 6 0.28 -12.78 -3.84
CA THR A 6 -0.11 -12.24 -2.54
C THR A 6 0.92 -12.66 -1.48
N ILE A 7 1.41 -11.68 -0.72
CA ILE A 7 2.35 -11.87 0.39
C ILE A 7 1.72 -11.59 1.75
N GLY A 8 0.51 -11.02 1.78
CA GLY A 8 -0.27 -10.84 3.00
C GLY A 8 -1.72 -10.53 2.71
N GLU A 9 -2.60 -10.88 3.64
CA GLU A 9 -4.03 -10.61 3.58
C GLU A 9 -4.49 -10.09 4.93
N GLY A 10 -5.16 -8.94 4.91
CA GLY A 10 -5.79 -8.34 6.07
C GLY A 10 -7.27 -8.11 5.82
N THR A 11 -7.98 -7.62 6.83
CA THR A 11 -9.45 -7.49 6.82
C THR A 11 -9.99 -6.65 5.67
N PHE A 12 -9.23 -5.65 5.22
CA PHE A 12 -9.67 -4.68 4.19
C PHE A 12 -8.66 -4.48 3.07
N ALA A 13 -7.60 -5.28 3.06
CA ALA A 13 -6.48 -5.10 2.16
C ALA A 13 -5.79 -6.43 1.82
N LYS A 14 -5.27 -6.53 0.59
CA LYS A 14 -4.35 -7.59 0.19
C LYS A 14 -3.01 -6.97 -0.15
N VAL A 15 -1.94 -7.50 0.40
CA VAL A 15 -0.57 -7.09 0.06
C VAL A 15 -0.03 -8.06 -0.98
N LYS A 16 0.35 -7.53 -2.15
CA LYS A 16 0.97 -8.31 -3.21
C LYS A 16 2.42 -7.88 -3.40
N PHE A 17 3.27 -8.85 -3.72
CA PHE A 17 4.59 -8.54 -4.27
C PHE A 17 4.40 -7.91 -5.64
N ALA A 18 5.18 -6.87 -5.96
CA ALA A 18 5.23 -6.31 -7.30
C ALA A 18 6.66 -5.88 -7.63
N GLN A 19 6.98 -5.83 -8.92
CA GLN A 19 8.26 -5.32 -9.39
C GLN A 19 8.04 -4.06 -10.22
N ASN A 20 8.82 -3.01 -9.99
CA ASN A 20 8.86 -1.88 -10.89
C ASN A 20 9.56 -2.31 -12.18
N THR A 21 8.86 -2.24 -13.31
CA THR A 21 9.36 -2.66 -14.62
C THR A 21 10.40 -1.71 -15.21
N GLU A 22 10.45 -0.47 -14.72
CA GLU A 22 11.41 0.55 -15.17
C GLU A 22 12.72 0.49 -14.37
N THR A 23 12.63 0.34 -13.04
CA THR A 23 13.82 0.33 -12.16
C THR A 23 14.28 -1.06 -11.75
N GLY A 24 13.45 -2.10 -11.94
CA GLY A 24 13.68 -3.45 -11.44
C GLY A 24 13.46 -3.63 -9.93
N GLU A 25 13.14 -2.57 -9.19
CA GLU A 25 12.96 -2.62 -7.74
C GLU A 25 11.76 -3.46 -7.33
N SER A 26 11.96 -4.30 -6.31
CA SER A 26 10.90 -5.09 -5.68
C SER A 26 10.16 -4.24 -4.66
N VAL A 27 8.82 -4.20 -4.75
CA VAL A 27 7.95 -3.42 -3.87
C VAL A 27 6.79 -4.26 -3.34
N ALA A 28 6.19 -3.80 -2.24
CA ALA A 28 4.94 -4.36 -1.71
C ALA A 28 3.78 -3.43 -2.08
N MET A 29 2.74 -3.98 -2.72
CA MET A 29 1.55 -3.25 -3.15
C MET A 29 0.36 -3.61 -2.23
N LYS A 30 -0.07 -2.66 -1.40
CA LYS A 30 -1.26 -2.78 -0.54
C LYS A 30 -2.50 -2.42 -1.35
N VAL A 31 -3.20 -3.44 -1.85
CA VAL A 31 -4.45 -3.32 -2.61
C VAL A 31 -5.63 -3.22 -1.64
N LEU A 32 -6.41 -2.15 -1.76
CA LEU A 32 -7.55 -1.87 -0.89
C LEU A 32 -8.87 -2.10 -1.63
N ASP A 33 -9.86 -2.71 -0.97
CA ASP A 33 -11.20 -2.86 -1.53
C ASP A 33 -12.06 -1.62 -1.25
N ARG A 34 -12.38 -0.86 -2.30
CA ARG A 34 -13.18 0.35 -2.24
C ARG A 34 -14.55 0.13 -1.61
N SER A 35 -15.20 -1.00 -1.86
CA SER A 35 -16.54 -1.29 -1.33
C SER A 35 -16.50 -1.47 0.19
N SER A 36 -15.53 -2.22 0.68
CA SER A 36 -15.25 -2.40 2.10
C SER A 36 -14.87 -1.10 2.80
N ILE A 37 -14.07 -0.24 2.15
CA ILE A 37 -13.68 1.07 2.70
C ILE A 37 -14.90 1.96 2.93
N LEU A 38 -15.79 2.06 1.92
CA LEU A 38 -16.97 2.90 1.99
C LEU A 38 -17.95 2.38 3.04
N LYS A 39 -18.17 1.06 3.09
CA LYS A 39 -19.05 0.43 4.08
C LYS A 39 -18.62 0.70 5.52
N HIS A 40 -17.31 0.67 5.80
CA HIS A 40 -16.76 0.87 7.14
C HIS A 40 -16.35 2.32 7.42
N LYS A 41 -16.64 3.27 6.53
CA LYS A 41 -16.29 4.70 6.65
C LYS A 41 -14.80 4.95 6.93
N MET A 42 -13.91 4.13 6.37
CA MET A 42 -12.45 4.19 6.63
C MET A 42 -11.69 5.20 5.76
N VAL A 43 -12.40 5.97 4.93
CA VAL A 43 -11.78 6.90 3.96
C VAL A 43 -10.85 7.89 4.64
N ASP A 44 -11.26 8.48 5.76
CA ASP A 44 -10.47 9.51 6.45
C ASP A 44 -9.25 8.92 7.15
N GLN A 45 -9.36 7.69 7.68
CA GLN A 45 -8.23 6.97 8.26
C GLN A 45 -7.17 6.66 7.21
N ILE A 46 -7.58 6.17 6.03
CA ILE A 46 -6.66 5.86 4.93
C ILE A 46 -5.98 7.13 4.42
N LYS A 47 -6.74 8.22 4.24
CA LYS A 47 -6.17 9.52 3.85
C LYS A 47 -5.10 9.97 4.85
N ARG A 48 -5.39 9.87 6.15
CA ARG A 48 -4.45 10.24 7.21
C ARG A 48 -3.18 9.38 7.18
N GLU A 49 -3.32 8.06 7.04
CA GLU A 49 -2.18 7.12 6.95
C GLU A 49 -1.27 7.48 5.76
N ILE A 50 -1.86 7.71 4.58
CA ILE A 50 -1.13 8.11 3.38
C ILE A 50 -0.43 9.46 3.59
N SER A 51 -1.12 10.46 4.14
CA SER A 51 -0.53 11.78 4.40
C SER A 51 0.68 11.70 5.33
N ILE A 52 0.60 10.91 6.41
CA ILE A 52 1.73 10.71 7.33
C ILE A 52 2.88 10.01 6.61
N MET A 53 2.61 8.90 5.91
CA MET A 53 3.66 8.15 5.21
C MET A 53 4.35 8.93 4.09
N LYS A 54 3.66 9.85 3.42
CA LYS A 54 4.27 10.73 2.40
C LYS A 54 5.30 11.70 3.00
N LEU A 55 5.12 12.10 4.26
CA LEU A 55 6.00 13.05 4.95
C LEU A 55 7.20 12.35 5.62
N VAL A 56 7.06 11.09 6.00
CA VAL A 56 8.10 10.35 6.71
C VAL A 56 9.19 9.87 5.74
N ARG A 57 10.42 10.37 5.94
CA ARG A 57 11.62 9.91 5.25
C ARG A 57 12.69 9.56 6.28
N HIS A 58 12.79 8.29 6.62
CA HIS A 58 13.71 7.81 7.64
C HIS A 58 14.29 6.46 7.24
N PRO A 59 15.61 6.19 7.43
CA PRO A 59 16.24 4.94 7.00
C PRO A 59 15.63 3.68 7.65
N ASN A 60 15.02 3.81 8.82
CA ASN A 60 14.37 2.70 9.53
C ASN A 60 12.84 2.69 9.42
N VAL A 61 12.24 3.51 8.54
CA VAL A 61 10.80 3.50 8.30
C VAL A 61 10.53 3.17 6.85
N VAL A 62 9.57 2.26 6.63
CA VAL A 62 9.16 1.86 5.28
C VAL A 62 8.65 3.08 4.52
N ARG A 63 9.23 3.30 3.33
CA ARG A 63 8.85 4.40 2.46
C ARG A 63 7.63 4.05 1.64
N LEU A 64 6.70 5.00 1.53
CA LEU A 64 5.63 4.92 0.54
C LEU A 64 6.17 5.40 -0.80
N TYR A 65 6.08 4.54 -1.81
CA TYR A 65 6.35 4.87 -3.21
C TYR A 65 5.02 5.24 -3.89
N GLU A 66 5.07 6.15 -4.87
CA GLU A 66 3.90 6.55 -5.66
C GLU A 66 3.60 5.57 -6.81
#